data_AF-Q8R7B4-F1
#
_entry.id   AF-Q8R7B4-F1
#
_cell.length_a   1.000
_cell.length_b   1.000
_cell.length_c   1.000
_cell.angle_alpha   90.00
_cell.angle_beta   90.00
_cell.angle_gamma   90.00
#
_symmetry.space_group_name_H-M   'P 1'
#
loop_
_entity.id
_entity.type
_entity.pdbx_description
1 polymer ?
#
loop_
_entity_poly.entity_id
_entity_poly.type
_entity_poly.pdbx_seq_one_letter_code
_entity_poly.pdbx_strand_id
1 'polypeptide(L)'
;MDNGRSQYIVYREKENDFGILRLYTIFETQEENGNKEIGKVVGKYWDIMSRSGWYIENQHVVTISTTGNFPTTEIETGGTVTIVKNRVYRDINSLFFEKNYEFIRKNIDLGYRYSLY
;
A
#
# COMPACT_ATOMS: atom_id res chain seq x y z
N MET A 1 11.50 -30.40 8.04
CA MET A 1 10.25 -30.50 7.28
C MET A 1 9.68 -29.10 7.21
N ASP A 2 9.70 -28.48 6.04
CA ASP A 2 9.04 -27.18 5.83
C ASP A 2 7.54 -27.43 5.82
N ASN A 3 6.82 -26.89 6.79
CA ASN A 3 5.40 -27.16 7.02
C ASN A 3 4.48 -26.44 6.01
N GLY A 4 4.70 -26.58 4.70
CA GLY A 4 3.76 -26.14 3.65
C GLY A 4 3.36 -24.65 3.67
N ARG A 5 4.06 -23.81 4.44
CA ARG A 5 3.75 -22.39 4.62
C ARG A 5 4.57 -21.58 3.63
N SER A 6 3.90 -21.01 2.64
CA SER A 6 4.49 -20.10 1.66
C SER A 6 3.94 -18.69 1.87
N GLN A 7 4.81 -17.68 1.83
CA GLN A 7 4.41 -16.28 1.93
C GLN A 7 4.14 -15.72 0.53
N TYR A 8 3.02 -15.02 0.38
CA TYR A 8 2.59 -14.37 -0.85
C TYR A 8 2.46 -12.88 -0.65
N ILE A 9 2.78 -12.13 -1.70
CA ILE A 9 2.66 -10.68 -1.75
C ILE A 9 1.73 -10.36 -2.91
N VAL A 10 0.66 -9.63 -2.62
CA VAL A 10 -0.28 -9.09 -3.61
C VAL A 10 -0.37 -7.58 -3.43
N TYR A 11 -0.67 -6.87 -4.50
CA TYR A 11 -0.78 -5.42 -4.45
C TYR A 11 -1.74 -4.88 -5.50
N ARG A 12 -2.29 -3.68 -5.23
CA ARG A 12 -2.97 -2.85 -6.22
C ARG A 12 -2.17 -1.58 -6.46
N GLU A 13 -1.98 -1.23 -7.72
CA GLU A 13 -1.26 -0.03 -8.14
C GLU A 13 -2.20 1.13 -8.46
N LYS A 14 -1.68 2.34 -8.31
CA LYS A 14 -2.25 3.56 -8.89
C LYS A 14 -1.11 4.43 -9.43
N GLU A 15 -1.25 4.81 -10.69
CA GLU A 15 -0.32 5.74 -11.35
C GLU A 15 -0.92 7.15 -11.40
N ASN A 16 -0.09 8.16 -11.19
CA ASN A 16 -0.44 9.57 -11.34
C ASN A 16 0.85 10.43 -11.46
N ASP A 17 0.74 11.74 -11.28
CA ASP A 17 1.87 12.69 -11.20
C ASP A 17 2.86 12.46 -10.04
N PHE A 18 2.49 11.62 -9.07
CA PHE A 18 3.38 11.10 -8.04
C PHE A 18 4.14 9.83 -8.48
N GLY A 19 3.94 9.38 -9.72
CA GLY A 19 4.42 8.13 -10.26
C GLY A 19 3.57 6.94 -9.79
N ILE A 20 4.19 5.85 -9.36
CA ILE A 20 3.51 4.59 -9.03
C ILE A 20 3.41 4.45 -7.51
N LEU A 21 2.17 4.36 -7.02
CA LEU A 21 1.84 4.07 -5.64
C LEU A 21 1.22 2.68 -5.55
N ARG A 22 1.61 1.90 -4.54
CA ARG A 22 1.13 0.54 -4.32
C ARG A 22 0.55 0.36 -2.93
N LEU A 23 -0.59 -0.32 -2.86
CA LEU A 23 -1.14 -0.88 -1.63
C LEU A 23 -0.83 -2.37 -1.58
N TYR A 24 0.02 -2.78 -0.64
CA TYR A 24 0.49 -4.15 -0.47
C TYR A 24 -0.28 -4.90 0.61
N THR A 25 -0.48 -6.20 0.38
CA THR A 25 -0.86 -7.17 1.40
C THR A 25 0.03 -8.39 1.29
N ILE A 26 0.56 -8.81 2.43
CA ILE A 26 1.37 -10.02 2.58
C ILE A 26 0.59 -11.01 3.41
N PHE A 27 0.48 -12.25 2.95
CA PHE A 27 -0.20 -13.31 3.65
C PHE A 27 0.55 -14.64 3.54
N GLU A 28 0.38 -15.51 4.53
CA GLU A 28 0.83 -16.90 4.47
C GLU A 28 -0.31 -17.77 3.95
N THR A 29 0.04 -18.76 3.13
CA THR A 29 -0.88 -19.81 2.72
C THR A 29 -0.68 -21.07 3.55
N GLN A 30 -1.76 -21.80 3.72
CA GLN A 30 -1.76 -23.16 4.27
C GLN A 30 -2.22 -24.10 3.17
N GLU A 31 -1.63 -25.29 3.12
CA GLU A 31 -2.04 -26.36 2.22
C GLU A 31 -2.50 -27.56 3.05
N GLU A 32 -3.71 -28.04 2.79
CA GLU A 32 -4.29 -29.21 3.46
C GLU A 32 -5.09 -30.03 2.44
N ASN A 33 -4.84 -31.34 2.38
CA ASN A 33 -5.50 -32.27 1.44
C ASN A 33 -5.44 -31.85 -0.04
N GLY A 34 -4.38 -31.13 -0.45
CA GLY A 34 -4.20 -30.64 -1.83
C GLY A 34 -4.96 -29.34 -2.15
N ASN A 35 -5.65 -28.75 -1.17
CA ASN A 35 -6.25 -27.44 -1.27
C ASN A 35 -5.35 -26.40 -0.62
N LYS A 36 -5.20 -25.25 -1.28
CA LYS A 36 -4.37 -24.15 -0.81
C LYS A 36 -5.22 -22.94 -0.48
N GLU A 37 -5.11 -22.44 0.73
CA GLU A 37 -5.92 -21.33 1.23
C GLU A 37 -5.09 -20.26 1.92
N ILE A 38 -5.74 -19.11 2.17
CA ILE A 38 -5.14 -17.99 2.89
C ILE A 38 -5.22 -18.32 4.38
N GLY A 39 -4.07 -18.52 5.02
CA GLY A 39 -3.98 -18.86 6.43
C GLY A 39 -4.01 -17.62 7.33
N LYS A 40 -3.11 -16.65 7.07
CA LYS A 40 -3.05 -15.42 7.87
C LYS A 40 -2.45 -14.25 7.09
N VAL A 41 -2.96 -13.05 7.33
CA VAL A 41 -2.34 -11.80 6.85
C VAL A 41 -1.20 -11.43 7.80
N VAL A 42 0.00 -11.23 7.25
CA VAL A 42 1.22 -10.93 8.01
C VAL A 42 1.76 -9.52 7.79
N GLY A 43 1.31 -8.83 6.74
CA GLY A 43 1.77 -7.47 6.46
C GLY A 43 0.80 -6.71 5.57
N LYS A 44 0.75 -5.40 5.74
CA LYS A 44 -0.02 -4.47 4.92
C LYS A 44 0.59 -3.08 4.98
N TYR A 45 0.85 -2.45 3.84
CA TYR A 45 1.49 -1.14 3.80
C TYR A 45 1.34 -0.46 2.44
N TRP A 46 1.57 0.86 2.43
CA TRP A 46 1.72 1.65 1.21
C TRP A 46 3.18 1.86 0.86
N ASP A 47 3.49 1.92 -0.43
CA ASP A 47 4.81 2.31 -0.91
C ASP A 47 4.75 3.11 -2.23
N ILE A 48 5.70 4.02 -2.41
CA ILE A 48 5.90 4.77 -3.65
C ILE A 48 7.06 4.13 -4.40
N MET A 49 6.77 3.47 -5.51
CA MET A 49 7.76 2.73 -6.29
C MET A 49 8.59 3.61 -7.22
N SER A 50 8.17 4.86 -7.42
CA SER A 50 8.82 5.82 -8.32
C SER A 50 9.61 6.86 -7.55
N ARG A 51 10.80 7.21 -8.03
CA ARG A 51 11.55 8.38 -7.54
C ARG A 51 10.91 9.68 -8.06
N SER A 52 9.89 10.19 -7.38
CA SER A 52 9.07 11.33 -7.85
C SER A 52 9.13 12.59 -6.98
N GLY A 53 9.92 12.57 -5.90
CA GLY A 53 10.02 13.67 -4.93
C GLY A 53 8.77 13.82 -4.04
N TRP A 54 7.82 12.90 -4.16
CA TRP A 54 6.69 12.74 -3.25
C TRP A 54 7.05 11.79 -2.11
N TYR A 55 6.44 11.97 -0.95
CA TYR A 55 6.57 11.10 0.22
C TYR A 55 5.22 10.82 0.87
N ILE A 56 5.13 9.72 1.62
CA ILE A 56 3.93 9.35 2.38
C ILE A 56 3.94 10.10 3.72
N GLU A 57 2.87 10.82 4.05
CA GLU A 57 2.73 11.57 5.31
C GLU A 57 1.75 10.89 6.28
N ASN A 58 0.67 10.29 5.78
CA ASN A 58 -0.33 9.60 6.59
C ASN A 58 -0.85 8.38 5.84
N GLN A 59 -0.89 7.21 6.47
CA GLN A 59 -1.38 5.99 5.83
C GLN A 59 -2.22 5.16 6.79
N HIS A 60 -3.28 4.56 6.25
CA HIS A 60 -4.14 3.62 6.94
C HIS A 60 -4.44 2.45 6.02
N VAL A 61 -4.36 1.23 6.55
CA VAL A 61 -4.67 0.01 5.80
C VAL A 61 -5.44 -0.97 6.66
N VAL A 62 -6.51 -1.52 6.10
CA VAL A 62 -7.33 -2.57 6.68
C VAL A 62 -7.38 -3.74 5.71
N THR A 63 -7.35 -4.94 6.25
CA THR A 63 -7.63 -6.17 5.50
C THR A 63 -8.69 -6.95 6.25
N ILE A 64 -9.74 -7.35 5.54
CA ILE A 64 -10.79 -8.21 6.02
C ILE A 64 -10.65 -9.54 5.30
N SER A 65 -10.54 -10.62 6.05
CA SER A 65 -10.67 -11.98 5.54
C SER A 65 -12.16 -12.34 5.52
N THR A 66 -12.69 -12.75 4.37
CA THR A 66 -14.06 -13.26 4.31
C THR A 66 -14.06 -14.64 4.99
N THR A 67 -14.42 -14.66 6.28
CA THR A 67 -14.47 -15.90 7.08
C THR A 67 -15.68 -16.74 6.66
N GLY A 68 -15.48 -17.62 5.69
CA GLY A 68 -16.11 -18.93 5.72
C GLY A 68 -15.47 -19.78 6.83
N ASN A 69 -16.16 -20.81 7.32
CA ASN A 69 -15.56 -21.81 8.21
C ASN A 69 -14.17 -22.15 7.69
N PHE A 70 -13.17 -22.01 8.57
CA PHE A 70 -11.77 -22.34 8.31
C PHE A 70 -11.69 -23.36 7.20
N PRO A 71 -11.28 -22.95 5.99
CA PRO A 71 -10.29 -21.91 5.67
C PRO A 71 -10.78 -20.69 4.83
N THR A 72 -10.02 -19.57 4.86
CA THR A 72 -10.34 -18.30 4.15
C THR A 72 -9.98 -18.37 2.67
N THR A 73 -10.96 -18.14 1.78
CA THR A 73 -10.74 -18.18 0.32
C THR A 73 -10.42 -16.84 -0.31
N GLU A 74 -10.79 -15.73 0.35
CA GLU A 74 -10.67 -14.37 -0.16
C GLU A 74 -10.25 -13.39 0.95
N ILE A 75 -9.39 -12.45 0.58
CA ILE A 75 -9.09 -11.25 1.37
C ILE A 75 -9.53 -10.01 0.61
N GLU A 76 -10.11 -9.06 1.33
CA GLU A 76 -10.35 -7.70 0.86
C GLU A 76 -9.39 -6.77 1.60
N THR A 77 -8.50 -6.09 0.89
CA THR A 77 -7.64 -5.05 1.45
C THR A 77 -8.07 -3.70 0.95
N GLY A 78 -8.26 -2.75 1.85
CA GLY A 78 -8.52 -1.35 1.54
C GLY A 78 -7.64 -0.43 2.38
N GLY A 79 -7.38 0.76 1.87
CA GLY A 79 -6.57 1.73 2.59
C GLY A 79 -6.69 3.12 2.03
N THR A 80 -6.32 4.07 2.87
CA THR A 80 -6.17 5.47 2.48
C THR A 80 -4.73 5.92 2.73
N VAL A 81 -4.23 6.80 1.88
CA VAL A 81 -2.90 7.38 2.04
C VAL A 81 -2.88 8.83 1.60
N THR A 82 -2.24 9.67 2.40
CA THR A 82 -1.89 11.05 2.05
C THR A 82 -0.44 11.06 1.59
N ILE A 83 -0.24 11.48 0.34
CA ILE A 83 1.08 11.74 -0.24
C ILE A 83 1.30 13.23 -0.38
N VAL A 84 2.56 13.65 -0.20
CA VAL A 84 2.93 15.05 -0.14
C VAL A 84 4.14 15.32 -1.01
N LYS A 85 4.13 16.45 -1.71
CA LYS A 85 5.30 17.01 -2.40
C LYS A 85 5.60 18.37 -1.81
N ASN A 86 6.85 18.56 -1.40
CA ASN A 86 7.36 19.86 -1.02
C ASN A 86 7.79 20.61 -2.29
N ARG A 87 7.23 21.80 -2.51
CA ARG A 87 7.66 22.71 -3.57
C ARG A 87 8.35 23.90 -2.92
N VAL A 88 9.64 24.02 -3.19
CA VAL A 88 10.46 25.16 -2.75
C VAL A 88 10.53 26.15 -3.89
N TYR A 89 10.18 27.40 -3.62
CA TYR A 89 10.43 28.51 -4.54
C TYR A 89 11.33 29.54 -3.87
N ARG A 90 12.08 30.26 -4.70
CA ARG A 90 12.91 31.38 -4.26
C ARG A 90 12.23 32.66 -4.74
N ASP A 91 11.83 33.51 -3.82
CA ASP A 91 11.47 34.88 -4.15
C ASP A 91 12.75 35.69 -4.33
N ILE A 92 12.86 36.38 -5.47
CA ILE A 92 14.06 37.17 -5.84
C ILE A 92 13.93 38.62 -5.33
N ASN A 93 12.85 38.94 -4.62
CA ASN A 93 12.60 40.30 -4.18
C ASN A 93 13.25 40.60 -2.82
N SER A 94 14.37 41.33 -2.91
CA SER A 94 15.08 42.08 -1.86
C SER A 94 15.98 41.28 -0.91
N LEU A 95 17.31 41.43 -1.09
CA LEU A 95 18.43 41.34 -0.14
C LEU A 95 18.53 40.16 0.86
N PHE A 96 17.53 39.29 0.96
CA PHE A 96 17.42 38.15 1.86
C PHE A 96 16.77 37.01 1.09
N PHE A 97 17.41 35.84 1.08
CA PHE A 97 16.87 34.65 0.44
C PHE A 97 15.83 34.01 1.36
N GLU A 98 14.56 34.38 1.22
CA GLU A 98 13.49 33.70 1.93
C GLU A 98 13.09 32.43 1.16
N LYS A 99 13.20 31.27 1.82
CA LYS A 99 12.73 30.00 1.27
C LYS A 99 11.27 29.80 1.68
N ASN A 100 10.37 30.00 0.72
CA ASN A 100 8.96 29.69 0.90
C ASN A 100 8.70 28.22 0.53
N TYR A 101 8.01 27.52 1.43
CA TYR A 101 7.64 26.12 1.28
C TYR A 101 6.14 26.02 0.99
N GLU A 102 5.79 25.46 -0.16
CA GLU A 102 4.42 25.09 -0.50
C GLU A 102 4.28 23.56 -0.44
N PHE A 103 3.27 23.06 0.27
CA PHE A 103 3.01 21.63 0.38
C PHE A 103 1.80 21.25 -0.47
N ILE A 104 2.04 20.46 -1.52
CA ILE A 104 0.96 19.87 -2.32
C ILE A 104 0.62 18.51 -1.70
N ARG A 105 -0.64 18.33 -1.29
CA ARG A 105 -1.14 17.09 -0.68
C ARG A 105 -2.17 16.41 -1.57
N LYS A 106 -2.13 15.09 -1.64
CA LYS A 106 -3.16 14.28 -2.30
C LYS A 106 -3.57 13.12 -1.41
N ASN A 107 -4.89 12.92 -1.29
CA ASN A 107 -5.47 11.77 -0.61
C ASN A 107 -5.85 10.72 -1.65
N ILE A 108 -5.38 9.50 -1.45
CA ILE A 108 -5.65 8.36 -2.32
C ILE A 108 -6.35 7.29 -1.49
N ASP A 109 -7.41 6.73 -2.07
CA ASP A 109 -8.09 5.54 -1.60
C ASP A 109 -7.91 4.43 -2.65
N LEU A 110 -7.51 3.25 -2.19
CA LEU A 110 -7.49 2.03 -2.99
C LEU A 110 -7.97 0.86 -2.14
N GLY A 111 -8.67 -0.05 -2.79
CA GLY A 111 -8.92 -1.38 -2.24
C GLY A 111 -8.95 -2.43 -3.33
N TYR A 112 -8.79 -3.69 -2.96
CA TYR A 112 -8.88 -4.83 -3.86
C TYR A 112 -9.27 -6.09 -3.11
N ARG A 113 -9.84 -7.03 -3.88
CA ARG A 113 -10.07 -8.40 -3.42
C ARG A 113 -9.06 -9.32 -4.09
N TYR A 114 -8.62 -10.32 -3.33
CA TYR A 114 -7.73 -11.35 -3.82
C TYR A 114 -8.16 -12.70 -3.29
N SER A 115 -8.19 -13.69 -4.18
CA SER A 115 -8.56 -15.06 -3.89
C SER A 115 -7.54 -16.02 -4.53
N LEU A 116 -7.32 -17.18 -3.92
CA LEU A 116 -6.32 -18.16 -4.35
C LEU A 116 -6.83 -19.17 -5.41
N TYR A 117 -8.04 -18.97 -5.93
CA TYR A 117 -8.69 -19.85 -6.91
C TYR A 117 -7.89 -20.03 -8.20
#